data_AF-A0AB38QWN6-F1
#
_entry.id   AF-A0AB38QWN6-F1
#
_cell.length_a   1.000
_cell.length_b   1.000
_cell.length_c   1.000
_cell.angle_alpha   90.00
_cell.angle_beta   90.00
_cell.angle_gamma   90.00
#
_symmetry.space_group_name_H-M   'P 1'
#
loop_
_entity.id
_entity.type
_entity.pdbx_description
1 polymer ?
#
loop_
_entity_poly.entity_id
_entity_poly.type
_entity_poly.pdbx_seq_one_letter_code
_entity_poly.pdbx_strand_id
1 'polypeptide(L)'
;MKQHVSTNENVEGANSTEIRKTGNGAAMLARYEQKKQARLVAQKRRQKYYRIIRRIGFAIIAIWIIGELILNGYSLLKNTAGREIAIMRLEQALKRKDVAALQTYIRIPGEAFPVNETTLQPLFLYLEKHPQAYETLERDFEKQQKMKHVYIKGLTSKPPIFTIKVYENRYVFEPTLYFLKIRLDEADSQVMINGKKVRGEATKDPFVKKVGPYLPGTYTITSVKDGEKRKERTKQVTLFGGARVYEVDLTKE
;
A
#
# COMPACT_ATOMS: atom_id res chain seq x y z
N MET A 1 70.44 58.41 -12.59
CA MET A 1 71.66 58.78 -13.34
C MET A 1 72.79 58.93 -12.34
N LYS A 2 73.98 58.32 -12.55
CA LYS A 2 75.27 58.52 -11.83
C LYS A 2 75.24 58.27 -10.30
N GLN A 3 75.99 57.30 -9.75
CA GLN A 3 77.46 57.27 -9.57
C GLN A 3 78.03 58.47 -8.81
N HIS A 4 78.66 58.24 -7.64
CA HIS A 4 80.13 58.29 -7.39
C HIS A 4 80.37 58.22 -5.85
N VAL A 5 81.19 57.29 -5.34
CA VAL A 5 82.67 57.39 -5.11
C VAL A 5 82.97 58.46 -4.05
N SER A 6 83.27 58.11 -2.79
CA SER A 6 84.55 57.60 -2.22
C SER A 6 85.00 58.63 -1.17
N THR A 7 85.43 58.28 0.04
CA THR A 7 86.82 58.00 0.51
C THR A 7 86.76 57.84 2.06
N ASN A 8 87.74 57.34 2.84
CA ASN A 8 89.06 56.77 2.55
C ASN A 8 89.55 55.75 3.62
N GLU A 9 90.60 55.00 3.26
CA GLU A 9 91.85 54.70 4.01
C GLU A 9 91.99 55.21 5.47
N ASN A 10 92.44 54.43 6.47
CA ASN A 10 93.72 53.69 6.56
C ASN A 10 93.68 52.65 7.75
N VAL A 11 94.21 51.42 7.61
CA VAL A 11 95.54 50.91 8.09
C VAL A 11 95.61 50.85 9.64
N GLU A 12 95.94 49.75 10.34
CA GLU A 12 97.08 48.82 10.13
C GLU A 12 96.96 47.47 10.89
N GLY A 13 97.62 46.41 10.38
CA GLY A 13 98.05 45.20 11.12
C GLY A 13 96.99 44.17 11.55
N ALA A 14 97.25 42.85 11.53
CA ALA A 14 98.35 42.05 10.98
C ALA A 14 97.87 40.57 10.83
N ASN A 15 98.59 39.75 10.04
CA ASN A 15 98.79 38.29 10.15
C ASN A 15 97.71 37.37 10.83
N SER A 16 97.34 36.19 10.32
CA SER A 16 98.02 35.30 9.37
C SER A 16 97.17 34.04 9.05
N THR A 17 97.31 33.53 7.83
CA THR A 17 97.22 32.11 7.38
C THR A 17 96.10 31.15 7.88
N GLU A 18 95.22 30.80 6.93
CA GLU A 18 94.80 29.44 6.55
C GLU A 18 94.04 28.44 7.47
N ILE A 19 92.86 28.04 6.96
CA ILE A 19 92.39 26.65 6.73
C ILE A 19 92.42 25.64 7.91
N ARG A 20 91.24 25.18 8.38
CA ARG A 20 90.79 23.77 8.12
C ARG A 20 89.31 23.48 8.42
N LYS A 21 88.76 22.64 7.54
CA LYS A 21 87.34 22.38 7.26
C LYS A 21 86.92 21.02 7.85
N THR A 22 86.73 20.93 9.16
CA THR A 22 86.39 19.66 9.85
C THR A 22 85.42 19.87 11.02
N GLY A 23 84.11 19.77 10.73
CA GLY A 23 83.06 19.83 11.76
C GLY A 23 81.63 19.63 11.22
N ASN A 24 81.35 20.11 10.01
CA ASN A 24 79.98 20.10 9.46
C ASN A 24 79.43 18.72 9.05
N GLY A 25 80.28 17.70 8.84
CA GLY A 25 79.85 16.38 8.37
C GLY A 25 78.98 15.63 9.38
N ALA A 26 79.43 15.49 10.63
CA ALA A 26 78.71 14.76 11.68
C ALA A 26 77.36 15.42 12.01
N ALA A 27 77.33 16.75 12.13
CA ALA A 27 76.10 17.50 12.37
C ALA A 27 75.10 17.42 11.20
N MET A 28 75.60 17.35 9.95
CA MET A 28 74.77 17.15 8.76
C MET A 28 74.16 15.75 8.72
N LEU A 29 74.94 14.71 9.04
CA LEU A 29 74.48 13.32 9.12
C LEU A 29 73.43 13.14 10.22
N ALA A 30 73.68 13.65 11.43
CA ALA A 30 72.70 13.61 12.53
C ALA A 30 71.36 14.28 12.15
N ARG A 31 71.42 15.44 11.46
CA ARG A 31 70.21 16.12 10.93
C ARG A 31 69.53 15.32 9.81
N TYR A 32 70.28 14.59 9.00
CA TYR A 32 69.73 13.72 7.95
C TYR A 32 69.03 12.51 8.54
N GLU A 33 69.62 11.86 9.54
CA GLU A 33 69.03 10.74 10.26
C GLU A 33 67.80 11.15 11.06
N GLN A 34 67.83 12.27 11.80
CA GLN A 34 66.65 12.82 12.46
C GLN A 34 65.52 13.09 11.45
N LYS A 35 65.82 13.69 10.29
CA LYS A 35 64.81 13.89 9.23
C LYS A 35 64.29 12.58 8.64
N LYS A 36 65.13 11.55 8.50
CA LYS A 36 64.74 10.21 8.02
C LYS A 36 63.84 9.49 9.05
N GLN A 37 64.18 9.52 10.33
CA GLN A 37 63.37 8.98 11.41
C GLN A 37 62.03 9.74 11.55
N ALA A 38 62.04 11.08 11.50
CA ALA A 38 60.83 11.89 11.52
C ALA A 38 59.90 11.58 10.33
N ARG A 39 60.44 11.38 9.12
CA ARG A 39 59.67 10.94 7.95
C ARG A 39 59.03 9.56 8.14
N LEU A 40 59.77 8.58 8.69
CA LEU A 40 59.25 7.25 8.99
C LEU A 40 58.14 7.27 10.07
N VAL A 41 58.30 8.09 11.12
CA VAL A 41 57.27 8.30 12.15
C VAL A 41 56.03 8.97 11.55
N ALA A 42 56.20 10.01 10.72
CA ALA A 42 55.11 10.67 10.03
C ALA A 42 54.35 9.73 9.06
N GLN A 43 55.07 8.88 8.32
CA GLN A 43 54.50 7.89 7.41
C GLN A 43 53.69 6.82 8.18
N LYS A 44 54.23 6.30 9.30
CA LYS A 44 53.51 5.37 10.19
C LYS A 44 52.27 6.03 10.82
N ARG A 45 52.33 7.31 11.20
CA ARG A 45 51.16 8.08 11.69
C ARG A 45 50.09 8.23 10.61
N ARG A 46 50.46 8.63 9.39
CA ARG A 46 49.54 8.73 8.24
C ARG A 46 48.85 7.39 7.93
N GLN A 47 49.60 6.28 7.90
CA GLN A 47 49.01 4.95 7.68
C GLN A 47 48.06 4.48 8.81
N LYS A 48 48.27 4.92 10.06
CA LYS A 48 47.29 4.68 11.15
C LYS A 48 46.05 5.55 10.94
N TYR A 49 46.22 6.82 10.60
CA TYR A 49 45.14 7.77 10.33
C TYR A 49 44.23 7.32 9.18
N TYR A 50 44.78 6.94 8.01
CA TYR A 50 43.99 6.39 6.90
C TYR A 50 43.29 5.07 7.25
N ARG A 51 43.88 4.21 8.09
CA ARG A 51 43.20 3.00 8.60
C ARG A 51 42.01 3.33 9.51
N ILE A 52 42.12 4.36 10.34
CA ILE A 52 41.03 4.83 11.21
C ILE A 52 39.93 5.47 10.36
N ILE A 53 40.26 6.40 9.45
CA ILE A 53 39.30 7.00 8.51
C ILE A 53 38.58 5.94 7.70
N ARG A 54 39.30 4.94 7.15
CA ARG A 54 38.66 3.86 6.37
C ARG A 54 37.67 3.04 7.22
N ARG A 55 37.98 2.78 8.50
CA ARG A 55 37.05 2.12 9.43
C ARG A 55 35.82 2.97 9.74
N ILE A 56 36.00 4.27 9.95
CA ILE A 56 34.89 5.22 10.17
C ILE A 56 34.01 5.31 8.91
N GLY A 57 34.60 5.40 7.72
CA GLY A 57 33.87 5.39 6.45
C GLY A 57 33.04 4.12 6.26
N PHE A 58 33.61 2.93 6.52
CA PHE A 58 32.85 1.68 6.50
C PHE A 58 31.73 1.64 7.55
N ALA A 59 31.95 2.17 8.75
CA ALA A 59 30.90 2.25 9.78
C ALA A 59 29.74 3.17 9.36
N ILE A 60 30.03 4.32 8.75
CA ILE A 60 29.01 5.25 8.22
C ILE A 60 28.20 4.58 7.10
N ILE A 61 28.86 3.87 6.16
CA ILE A 61 28.19 3.14 5.09
C ILE A 61 27.30 2.02 5.66
N ALA A 62 27.79 1.28 6.66
CA ALA A 62 27.00 0.23 7.32
C ALA A 62 25.76 0.80 8.03
N ILE A 63 25.89 1.94 8.72
CA ILE A 63 24.76 2.63 9.38
C ILE A 63 23.74 3.10 8.34
N TRP A 64 24.18 3.62 7.19
CA TRP A 64 23.29 4.00 6.09
C TRP A 64 22.48 2.81 5.55
N ILE A 65 23.16 1.70 5.22
CA ILE A 65 22.52 0.48 4.71
C ILE A 65 21.52 -0.09 5.74
N ILE A 66 21.90 -0.13 7.02
CA ILE A 66 21.02 -0.60 8.11
C ILE A 66 19.81 0.34 8.27
N GLY A 67 20.01 1.66 8.20
CA GLY A 67 18.92 2.64 8.27
C GLY A 67 17.92 2.49 7.12
N GLU A 68 18.41 2.29 5.91
CA GLU A 68 17.58 2.07 4.71
C GLU A 68 16.80 0.74 4.81
N LEU A 69 17.43 -0.34 5.29
CA LEU A 69 16.77 -1.62 5.59
C LEU A 69 15.67 -1.49 6.66
N ILE A 70 15.92 -0.75 7.75
CA ILE A 70 14.94 -0.53 8.82
C ILE A 70 13.75 0.30 8.31
N LEU A 71 13.99 1.38 7.56
CA LEU A 71 12.92 2.23 7.03
C LEU A 71 12.06 1.49 6.00
N ASN A 72 12.68 0.76 5.06
CA ASN A 72 11.97 -0.05 4.08
C ASN A 72 11.19 -1.19 4.73
N GLY A 73 11.81 -1.90 5.68
CA GLY A 73 11.15 -2.97 6.45
C GLY A 73 9.97 -2.46 7.27
N TYR A 74 10.11 -1.31 7.95
CA TYR A 74 9.05 -0.71 8.76
C TYR A 74 7.86 -0.20 7.92
N SER A 75 8.12 0.36 6.74
CA SER A 75 7.08 0.77 5.79
C SER A 75 6.30 -0.43 5.24
N LEU A 76 7.00 -1.51 4.87
CA LEU A 76 6.38 -2.76 4.41
C LEU A 76 5.53 -3.39 5.53
N LEU A 77 6.10 -3.56 6.73
CA LEU A 77 5.44 -4.20 7.86
C LEU A 77 4.19 -3.44 8.33
N LYS A 78 4.22 -2.10 8.35
CA LYS A 78 3.05 -1.27 8.67
C LYS A 78 1.89 -1.49 7.71
N ASN A 79 2.18 -1.57 6.41
CA ASN A 79 1.15 -1.73 5.40
C ASN A 79 0.57 -3.15 5.38
N THR A 80 1.40 -4.20 5.49
CA THR A 80 0.90 -5.59 5.53
C THR A 80 0.10 -5.86 6.81
N ALA A 81 0.66 -5.55 7.99
CA ALA A 81 -0.04 -5.76 9.26
C ALA A 81 -1.31 -4.90 9.38
N GLY A 82 -1.27 -3.66 8.89
CA GLY A 82 -2.46 -2.79 8.85
C GLY A 82 -3.59 -3.36 7.99
N ARG A 83 -3.26 -4.04 6.89
CA ARG A 83 -4.22 -4.71 6.01
C ARG A 83 -4.82 -5.95 6.65
N GLU A 84 -3.99 -6.80 7.25
CA GLU A 84 -4.42 -8.02 7.95
C GLU A 84 -5.35 -7.69 9.13
N ILE A 85 -5.00 -6.68 9.93
CA ILE A 85 -5.84 -6.18 11.02
C ILE A 85 -7.19 -5.66 10.48
N ALA A 86 -7.20 -4.96 9.35
CA ALA A 86 -8.44 -4.47 8.74
C ALA A 86 -9.34 -5.63 8.25
N ILE A 87 -8.76 -6.68 7.65
CA ILE A 87 -9.50 -7.88 7.22
C ILE A 87 -10.13 -8.58 8.42
N MET A 88 -9.33 -8.86 9.46
CA MET A 88 -9.78 -9.48 10.70
C MET A 88 -10.93 -8.70 11.35
N ARG A 89 -10.83 -7.35 11.38
CA ARG A 89 -11.88 -6.50 11.96
C ARG A 89 -13.16 -6.48 11.14
N LEU A 90 -13.08 -6.46 9.81
CA LEU A 90 -14.26 -6.59 8.94
C LEU A 90 -14.96 -7.93 9.20
N GLU A 91 -14.20 -9.02 9.23
CA GLU A 91 -14.74 -10.37 9.43
C GLU A 91 -15.40 -10.52 10.81
N GLN A 92 -14.76 -10.02 11.87
CA GLN A 92 -15.35 -9.97 13.21
C GLN A 92 -16.63 -9.14 13.25
N ALA A 93 -16.66 -8.00 12.56
CA ALA A 93 -17.85 -7.15 12.49
C ALA A 93 -19.00 -7.82 11.71
N LEU A 94 -18.70 -8.55 10.62
CA LEU A 94 -19.68 -9.37 9.90
C LEU A 94 -20.22 -10.50 10.79
N LYS A 95 -19.34 -11.24 11.50
CA LYS A 95 -19.73 -12.32 12.43
C LYS A 95 -20.59 -11.82 13.60
N ARG A 96 -20.31 -10.63 14.12
CA ARG A 96 -21.05 -9.99 15.22
C ARG A 96 -22.27 -9.18 14.77
N LYS A 97 -22.50 -9.04 13.46
CA LYS A 97 -23.50 -8.14 12.86
C LYS A 97 -23.35 -6.67 13.34
N ASP A 98 -22.11 -6.25 13.63
CA ASP A 98 -21.77 -4.93 14.16
C ASP A 98 -21.80 -3.87 13.04
N VAL A 99 -22.96 -3.24 12.87
CA VAL A 99 -23.19 -2.25 11.81
C VAL A 99 -22.33 -0.99 11.97
N ALA A 100 -22.03 -0.56 13.20
CA ALA A 100 -21.21 0.63 13.44
C ALA A 100 -19.75 0.40 13.03
N ALA A 101 -19.19 -0.78 13.35
CA ALA A 101 -17.89 -1.18 12.83
C ALA A 101 -17.93 -1.33 11.29
N LEU A 102 -18.97 -1.95 10.72
CA LEU A 102 -19.09 -2.13 9.27
C LEU A 102 -19.20 -0.79 8.51
N GLN A 103 -19.86 0.23 9.06
CA GLN A 103 -19.88 1.60 8.50
C GLN A 103 -18.47 2.23 8.42
N THR A 104 -17.56 1.84 9.32
CA THR A 104 -16.18 2.35 9.34
C THR A 104 -15.29 1.68 8.28
N TYR A 105 -15.56 0.41 7.97
CA TYR A 105 -14.74 -0.40 7.07
C TYR A 105 -15.31 -0.56 5.65
N ILE A 106 -16.64 -0.58 5.48
CA ILE A 106 -17.29 -0.71 4.17
C ILE A 106 -17.43 0.67 3.52
N ARG A 107 -16.87 0.82 2.32
CA ARG A 107 -17.03 2.02 1.49
C ARG A 107 -17.85 1.67 0.25
N ILE A 108 -18.90 2.43 -0.04
CA ILE A 108 -19.66 2.31 -1.28
C ILE A 108 -19.32 3.51 -2.17
N PRO A 109 -18.68 3.32 -3.35
CA PRO A 109 -18.35 4.42 -4.25
C PRO A 109 -19.60 5.15 -4.76
N GLY A 110 -19.51 6.48 -4.87
CA GLY A 110 -20.54 7.30 -5.52
C GLY A 110 -21.90 7.33 -4.81
N GLU A 111 -21.92 7.24 -3.48
CA GLU A 111 -23.12 7.45 -2.64
C GLU A 111 -24.33 6.54 -2.94
N ALA A 112 -24.10 5.38 -3.59
CA ALA A 112 -25.19 4.58 -4.17
C ALA A 112 -26.31 4.20 -3.18
N PHE A 113 -25.99 3.99 -1.89
CA PHE A 113 -26.92 3.91 -0.75
C PHE A 113 -26.13 3.82 0.57
N PRO A 114 -26.72 4.15 1.74
CA PRO A 114 -26.04 4.08 3.03
C PRO A 114 -25.78 2.64 3.49
N VAL A 115 -24.66 2.44 4.19
CA VAL A 115 -24.37 1.20 4.95
C VAL A 115 -25.12 1.28 6.29
N ASN A 116 -26.15 0.45 6.48
CA ASN A 116 -26.93 0.39 7.71
C ASN A 116 -27.56 -1.01 7.90
N GLU A 117 -28.28 -1.22 9.00
CA GLU A 117 -28.95 -2.49 9.30
C GLU A 117 -29.83 -2.98 8.14
N THR A 118 -30.65 -2.10 7.55
CA THR A 118 -31.59 -2.46 6.48
C THR A 118 -30.86 -2.85 5.18
N THR A 119 -29.75 -2.19 4.83
CA THR A 119 -29.00 -2.52 3.61
C THR A 119 -28.07 -3.72 3.81
N LEU A 120 -27.59 -3.98 5.02
CA LEU A 120 -26.76 -5.13 5.38
C LEU A 120 -27.55 -6.39 5.77
N GLN A 121 -28.82 -6.29 6.15
CA GLN A 121 -29.67 -7.44 6.51
C GLN A 121 -29.64 -8.59 5.47
N PRO A 122 -29.68 -8.35 4.14
CA PRO A 122 -29.54 -9.39 3.12
C PRO A 122 -28.20 -10.13 3.20
N LEU A 123 -27.11 -9.41 3.52
CA LEU A 123 -25.78 -10.00 3.69
C LEU A 123 -25.75 -10.87 4.94
N PHE A 124 -26.27 -10.39 6.07
CA PHE A 124 -26.31 -11.15 7.31
C PHE A 124 -27.16 -12.42 7.18
N LEU A 125 -28.34 -12.34 6.54
CA LEU A 125 -29.20 -13.50 6.26
C LEU A 125 -28.51 -14.55 5.38
N TYR A 126 -27.64 -14.11 4.46
CA TYR A 126 -26.84 -15.01 3.64
C TYR A 126 -25.71 -15.67 4.46
N LEU A 127 -24.91 -14.87 5.17
CA LEU A 127 -23.77 -15.37 5.96
C LEU A 127 -24.20 -16.34 7.09
N GLU A 128 -25.38 -16.13 7.66
CA GLU A 128 -25.98 -17.02 8.68
C GLU A 128 -26.41 -18.37 8.10
N LYS A 129 -26.95 -18.40 6.88
CA LYS A 129 -27.31 -19.63 6.16
C LYS A 129 -26.12 -20.32 5.49
N HIS A 130 -25.00 -19.61 5.31
CA HIS A 130 -23.82 -20.09 4.59
C HIS A 130 -22.52 -19.76 5.32
N PRO A 131 -22.16 -20.47 6.41
CA PRO A 131 -20.89 -20.25 7.12
C PRO A 131 -19.63 -20.33 6.22
N GLN A 132 -19.65 -21.17 5.19
CA GLN A 132 -18.61 -21.28 4.15
C GLN A 132 -18.41 -20.00 3.30
N ALA A 133 -19.31 -19.02 3.43
CA ALA A 133 -19.12 -17.70 2.84
C ALA A 133 -17.93 -16.97 3.48
N TYR A 134 -17.64 -17.17 4.77
CA TYR A 134 -16.47 -16.57 5.43
C TYR A 134 -15.15 -17.08 4.80
N GLU A 135 -15.02 -18.39 4.55
CA GLU A 135 -13.87 -18.97 3.82
C GLU A 135 -13.76 -18.43 2.39
N THR A 136 -14.88 -18.01 1.79
CA THR A 136 -14.88 -17.43 0.44
C THR A 136 -14.41 -15.98 0.48
N LEU A 137 -14.79 -15.21 1.51
CA LEU A 137 -14.25 -13.88 1.77
C LEU A 137 -12.74 -13.93 2.06
N GLU A 138 -12.31 -14.85 2.93
CA GLU A 138 -10.90 -15.05 3.28
C GLU A 138 -10.05 -15.38 2.05
N ARG A 139 -10.47 -16.36 1.23
CA ARG A 139 -9.79 -16.70 -0.04
C ARG A 139 -9.77 -15.54 -1.04
N ASP A 140 -10.82 -14.72 -1.09
CA ASP A 140 -10.82 -13.51 -1.93
C ASP A 140 -9.84 -12.45 -1.40
N PHE A 141 -9.69 -12.32 -0.09
CA PHE A 141 -8.72 -11.40 0.53
C PHE A 141 -7.28 -11.90 0.34
N GLU A 142 -6.99 -13.18 0.55
CA GLU A 142 -5.67 -13.77 0.27
C GLU A 142 -5.23 -13.57 -1.19
N LYS A 143 -6.13 -13.83 -2.15
CA LYS A 143 -5.83 -13.60 -3.57
C LYS A 143 -5.48 -12.14 -3.81
N GLN A 144 -6.22 -11.22 -3.21
CA GLN A 144 -5.93 -9.79 -3.29
C GLN A 144 -4.66 -9.37 -2.53
N GLN A 145 -4.14 -10.16 -1.58
CA GLN A 145 -2.79 -9.94 -1.00
C GLN A 145 -1.70 -10.35 -2.01
N LYS A 146 -1.88 -11.48 -2.69
CA LYS A 146 -0.90 -12.07 -3.62
C LYS A 146 -0.86 -11.33 -4.99
N MET A 147 -1.97 -10.70 -5.41
CA MET A 147 -2.04 -9.92 -6.66
C MET A 147 -1.39 -8.53 -6.53
N LYS A 148 -0.24 -8.32 -7.20
CA LYS A 148 0.42 -7.00 -7.31
C LYS A 148 -0.23 -6.02 -8.29
N HIS A 149 -1.10 -6.50 -9.19
CA HIS A 149 -1.75 -5.68 -10.23
C HIS A 149 -3.26 -5.90 -10.26
N VAL A 150 -3.98 -4.87 -10.72
CA VAL A 150 -5.44 -4.82 -10.72
C VAL A 150 -6.04 -5.95 -11.56
N TYR A 151 -7.11 -6.54 -11.03
CA TYR A 151 -8.00 -7.50 -11.69
C TYR A 151 -8.24 -7.13 -13.17
N ILE A 152 -7.68 -7.92 -14.10
CA ILE A 152 -7.92 -7.75 -15.53
C ILE A 152 -9.26 -8.41 -15.87
N LYS A 153 -10.17 -7.59 -16.39
CA LYS A 153 -11.53 -7.98 -16.78
C LYS A 153 -11.50 -8.63 -18.16
N GLY A 154 -11.87 -9.90 -18.27
CA GLY A 154 -12.17 -10.53 -19.58
C GLY A 154 -11.71 -11.97 -19.82
N LEU A 155 -10.85 -12.56 -18.97
CA LEU A 155 -10.22 -13.87 -19.30
C LEU A 155 -10.59 -15.07 -18.43
N THR A 156 -11.30 -14.90 -17.30
CA THR A 156 -11.95 -15.98 -16.47
C THR A 156 -12.45 -15.44 -15.11
N SER A 157 -12.05 -14.22 -14.77
CA SER A 157 -12.11 -13.67 -13.41
C SER A 157 -13.55 -13.56 -12.88
N LYS A 158 -13.87 -14.26 -11.78
CA LYS A 158 -15.01 -13.91 -10.91
C LYS A 158 -14.56 -12.74 -10.01
N PRO A 159 -15.29 -11.60 -9.96
CA PRO A 159 -14.91 -10.48 -9.10
C PRO A 159 -14.99 -10.88 -7.62
N PRO A 160 -14.09 -10.37 -6.76
CA PRO A 160 -14.15 -10.66 -5.34
C PRO A 160 -15.40 -10.03 -4.72
N ILE A 161 -15.94 -10.63 -3.68
CA ILE A 161 -17.15 -10.12 -3.01
C ILE A 161 -16.89 -8.74 -2.38
N PHE A 162 -15.70 -8.54 -1.82
CA PHE A 162 -15.19 -7.24 -1.37
C PHE A 162 -13.82 -6.96 -1.98
N THR A 163 -13.63 -5.77 -2.53
CA THR A 163 -12.33 -5.27 -2.99
C THR A 163 -11.67 -4.45 -1.89
N ILE A 164 -10.44 -4.81 -1.50
CA ILE A 164 -9.65 -4.04 -0.53
C ILE A 164 -9.00 -2.85 -1.24
N LYS A 165 -9.19 -1.64 -0.70
CA LYS A 165 -8.48 -0.41 -1.14
C LYS A 165 -7.91 0.36 0.05
N VAL A 166 -6.97 1.25 -0.23
CA VAL A 166 -6.54 2.30 0.70
C VAL A 166 -7.28 3.59 0.35
N TYR A 167 -7.89 4.21 1.34
CA TYR A 167 -8.55 5.52 1.24
C TYR A 167 -8.21 6.31 2.50
N GLU A 168 -7.74 7.57 2.39
CA GLU A 168 -7.36 8.39 3.57
C GLU A 168 -6.44 7.65 4.56
N ASN A 169 -5.42 6.96 4.05
CA ASN A 169 -4.45 6.16 4.82
C ASN A 169 -5.03 5.00 5.65
N ARG A 170 -6.29 4.59 5.40
CA ARG A 170 -6.95 3.42 6.02
C ARG A 170 -7.38 2.41 4.97
N TYR A 171 -7.36 1.13 5.34
CA TYR A 171 -7.92 0.06 4.51
C TYR A 171 -9.45 0.05 4.60
N VAL A 172 -10.10 0.10 3.44
CA VAL A 172 -11.55 0.05 3.27
C VAL A 172 -11.94 -1.05 2.29
N PHE A 173 -13.16 -1.53 2.41
CA PHE A 173 -13.70 -2.66 1.67
C PHE A 173 -14.86 -2.21 0.80
N GLU A 174 -14.69 -2.27 -0.51
CA GLU A 174 -15.75 -1.94 -1.47
C GLU A 174 -16.50 -3.22 -1.87
N PRO A 175 -17.81 -3.34 -1.54
CA PRO A 175 -18.59 -4.52 -1.91
C PRO A 175 -18.85 -4.54 -3.42
N THR A 176 -18.81 -5.73 -4.02
CA THR A 176 -19.29 -5.92 -5.38
C THR A 176 -20.79 -5.66 -5.42
N LEU A 177 -21.19 -4.65 -6.22
CA LEU A 177 -22.59 -4.30 -6.43
C LEU A 177 -23.21 -5.12 -7.56
N TYR A 178 -24.41 -5.64 -7.31
CA TYR A 178 -25.18 -6.53 -8.18
C TYR A 178 -26.42 -5.86 -8.76
N PHE A 179 -26.87 -6.35 -9.91
CA PHE A 179 -28.14 -5.97 -10.54
C PHE A 179 -28.98 -7.21 -10.85
N LEU A 180 -30.29 -7.07 -10.75
CA LEU A 180 -31.26 -8.09 -11.14
C LEU A 180 -31.90 -7.68 -12.46
N LYS A 181 -32.05 -8.62 -13.39
CA LYS A 181 -32.95 -8.53 -14.55
C LYS A 181 -34.12 -9.47 -14.26
N ILE A 182 -35.28 -8.91 -13.93
CA ILE A 182 -36.46 -9.69 -13.57
C ILE A 182 -37.36 -9.77 -14.80
N ARG A 183 -37.63 -10.98 -15.28
CA ARG A 183 -38.60 -11.24 -16.35
C ARG A 183 -39.99 -11.38 -15.71
N LEU A 184 -40.94 -10.64 -16.26
CA LEU A 184 -42.33 -10.57 -15.81
C LEU A 184 -43.25 -11.15 -16.88
N ASP A 185 -44.44 -11.59 -16.45
CA ASP A 185 -45.50 -12.00 -17.38
C ASP A 185 -46.09 -10.80 -18.13
N GLU A 186 -46.22 -9.66 -17.44
CA GLU A 186 -46.94 -8.46 -17.90
C GLU A 186 -46.19 -7.18 -17.48
N ALA A 187 -46.36 -6.09 -18.24
CA ALA A 187 -45.60 -4.86 -18.10
C ALA A 187 -45.86 -4.08 -16.79
N ASP A 188 -47.08 -4.18 -16.26
CA ASP A 188 -47.63 -3.45 -15.12
C ASP A 188 -47.46 -4.18 -13.78
N SER A 189 -47.01 -5.44 -13.81
CA SER A 189 -46.80 -6.28 -12.62
C SER A 189 -45.96 -5.58 -11.55
N GLN A 190 -46.50 -5.49 -10.33
CA GLN A 190 -45.85 -4.82 -9.22
C GLN A 190 -44.72 -5.68 -8.65
N VAL A 191 -43.47 -5.29 -8.89
CA VAL A 191 -42.29 -5.97 -8.33
C VAL A 191 -41.93 -5.38 -6.96
N MET A 192 -41.63 -6.26 -6.01
CA MET A 192 -41.17 -5.95 -4.67
C MET A 192 -39.88 -6.73 -4.38
N ILE A 193 -38.92 -6.11 -3.70
CA ILE A 193 -37.68 -6.75 -3.24
C ILE A 193 -37.57 -6.55 -1.74
N ASN A 194 -37.48 -7.65 -0.99
CA ASN A 194 -37.55 -7.67 0.49
C ASN A 194 -38.74 -6.83 1.01
N GLY A 195 -39.92 -7.01 0.41
CA GLY A 195 -41.14 -6.28 0.75
C GLY A 195 -41.20 -4.81 0.27
N LYS A 196 -40.17 -4.28 -0.39
CA LYS A 196 -40.14 -2.89 -0.87
C LYS A 196 -40.41 -2.81 -2.38
N LYS A 197 -41.46 -2.06 -2.78
CA LYS A 197 -41.82 -1.84 -4.19
C LYS A 197 -40.69 -1.17 -4.95
N VAL A 198 -40.26 -1.76 -6.07
CA VAL A 198 -39.18 -1.20 -6.91
C VAL A 198 -39.75 -0.34 -8.04
N ARG A 199 -39.21 0.88 -8.18
CA ARG A 199 -39.60 1.85 -9.22
C ARG A 199 -39.03 1.45 -10.60
N GLY A 200 -39.48 2.15 -11.65
CA GLY A 200 -39.11 1.92 -13.04
C GLY A 200 -40.12 1.08 -13.81
N GLU A 201 -40.10 1.20 -15.13
CA GLU A 201 -40.95 0.48 -16.07
C GLU A 201 -40.24 -0.78 -16.60
N ALA A 202 -41.01 -1.75 -17.11
CA ALA A 202 -40.47 -2.90 -17.82
C ALA A 202 -40.16 -2.53 -19.29
N THR A 203 -39.23 -3.25 -19.93
CA THR A 203 -39.08 -3.19 -21.39
C THR A 203 -40.34 -3.70 -22.09
N LYS A 204 -40.52 -3.35 -23.38
CA LYS A 204 -41.48 -4.06 -24.24
C LYS A 204 -41.02 -5.51 -24.44
N ASP A 205 -41.98 -6.39 -24.70
CA ASP A 205 -41.87 -7.87 -24.77
C ASP A 205 -40.48 -8.39 -25.24
N PRO A 206 -39.76 -9.20 -24.44
CA PRO A 206 -40.12 -9.66 -23.09
C PRO A 206 -40.12 -8.53 -22.05
N PHE A 207 -41.10 -8.55 -21.15
CA PHE A 207 -41.18 -7.58 -20.04
C PHE A 207 -40.06 -7.83 -19.03
N VAL A 208 -38.93 -7.13 -19.20
CA VAL A 208 -37.76 -7.23 -18.33
C VAL A 208 -37.57 -5.93 -17.56
N LYS A 209 -37.50 -6.04 -16.24
CA LYS A 209 -37.25 -4.91 -15.34
C LYS A 209 -35.87 -5.07 -14.71
N LYS A 210 -34.97 -4.11 -14.97
CA LYS A 210 -33.63 -4.07 -14.38
C LYS A 210 -33.64 -3.25 -13.09
N VAL A 211 -33.18 -3.84 -11.99
CA VAL A 211 -33.19 -3.19 -10.66
C VAL A 211 -31.87 -3.42 -9.90
N GLY A 212 -31.56 -2.49 -8.99
CA GLY A 212 -30.29 -2.39 -8.26
C GLY A 212 -29.69 -0.98 -8.36
N PRO A 213 -28.48 -0.76 -7.83
CA PRO A 213 -27.56 -1.77 -7.29
C PRO A 213 -28.00 -2.39 -5.95
N TYR A 214 -27.57 -3.63 -5.70
CA TYR A 214 -27.71 -4.34 -4.43
C TYR A 214 -26.35 -4.77 -3.87
N LEU A 215 -26.27 -4.91 -2.55
CA LEU A 215 -25.14 -5.55 -1.87
C LEU A 215 -25.13 -7.06 -2.10
N PRO A 216 -24.02 -7.75 -1.77
CA PRO A 216 -24.04 -9.19 -1.67
C PRO A 216 -25.02 -9.64 -0.58
N GLY A 217 -25.79 -10.71 -0.81
CA GLY A 217 -26.78 -11.22 0.16
C GLY A 217 -27.92 -12.02 -0.46
N THR A 218 -28.86 -12.46 0.38
CA THR A 218 -30.09 -13.16 -0.05
C THR A 218 -31.25 -12.18 -0.11
N TYR A 219 -31.94 -12.16 -1.25
CA TYR A 219 -33.07 -11.28 -1.54
C TYR A 219 -34.30 -12.10 -1.88
N THR A 220 -35.45 -11.69 -1.36
CA THR A 220 -36.77 -12.21 -1.74
C THR A 220 -37.37 -11.27 -2.76
N ILE A 221 -37.67 -11.79 -3.94
CA ILE A 221 -38.27 -11.07 -5.06
C ILE A 221 -39.70 -11.55 -5.20
N THR A 222 -40.64 -10.62 -5.11
CA THR A 222 -42.08 -10.89 -5.21
C THR A 222 -42.66 -10.10 -6.37
N SER A 223 -43.44 -10.75 -7.23
CA SER A 223 -44.29 -10.09 -8.22
C SER A 223 -45.74 -10.23 -7.82
N VAL A 224 -46.46 -9.10 -7.75
CA VAL A 224 -47.89 -9.04 -7.48
C VAL A 224 -48.58 -8.51 -8.73
N LYS A 225 -49.52 -9.28 -9.27
CA LYS A 225 -50.45 -8.83 -10.31
C LYS A 225 -51.72 -8.28 -9.66
N ASP A 226 -52.10 -7.06 -10.03
CA ASP A 226 -53.42 -6.51 -9.72
C ASP A 226 -54.46 -7.03 -10.73
N GLY A 227 -55.62 -7.44 -10.22
CA GLY A 227 -56.70 -8.08 -10.99
C GLY A 227 -57.63 -8.86 -10.07
N GLU A 228 -58.71 -9.44 -10.62
CA GLU A 228 -59.78 -10.11 -9.84
C GLU A 228 -59.31 -11.19 -8.87
N LYS A 229 -58.17 -11.82 -9.15
CA LYS A 229 -57.45 -12.68 -8.20
C LYS A 229 -56.00 -12.22 -8.15
N ARG A 230 -55.62 -11.59 -7.03
CA ARG A 230 -54.24 -11.21 -6.71
C ARG A 230 -53.35 -12.44 -6.75
N LYS A 231 -52.57 -12.59 -7.83
CA LYS A 231 -51.55 -13.64 -7.94
C LYS A 231 -50.22 -13.08 -7.46
N GLU A 232 -49.62 -13.77 -6.50
CA GLU A 232 -48.31 -13.47 -5.96
C GLU A 232 -47.34 -14.60 -6.32
N ARG A 233 -46.24 -14.27 -7.00
CA ARG A 233 -45.12 -15.19 -7.26
C ARG A 233 -43.90 -14.70 -6.49
N THR A 234 -43.27 -15.56 -5.69
CA THR A 234 -42.17 -15.18 -4.79
C THR A 234 -40.99 -16.13 -4.91
N LYS A 235 -39.80 -15.57 -5.17
CA LYS A 235 -38.55 -16.28 -5.43
C LYS A 235 -37.41 -15.74 -4.57
N GLN A 236 -36.63 -16.62 -3.94
CA GLN A 236 -35.38 -16.22 -3.28
C GLN A 236 -34.21 -16.27 -4.26
N VAL A 237 -33.38 -15.23 -4.25
CA VAL A 237 -32.20 -15.10 -5.10
C VAL A 237 -31.00 -14.70 -4.24
N THR A 238 -29.89 -15.40 -4.43
CA THR A 238 -28.61 -15.12 -3.75
C THR A 238 -27.68 -14.37 -4.69
N LEU A 239 -27.25 -13.19 -4.26
CA LEU A 239 -26.29 -12.32 -4.93
C LEU A 239 -24.95 -12.44 -4.19
N PHE A 240 -24.08 -13.37 -4.58
CA PHE A 240 -22.81 -13.58 -3.88
C PHE A 240 -21.74 -14.22 -4.77
N GLY A 241 -20.59 -13.55 -4.90
CA GLY A 241 -19.56 -13.85 -5.90
C GLY A 241 -20.06 -13.73 -7.35
N GLY A 242 -19.33 -14.32 -8.30
CA GLY A 242 -19.86 -14.62 -9.64
C GLY A 242 -20.26 -13.41 -10.52
N ALA A 243 -21.32 -13.59 -11.31
CA ALA A 243 -21.77 -12.58 -12.27
C ALA A 243 -22.40 -11.38 -11.57
N ARG A 244 -22.13 -10.15 -12.05
CA ARG A 244 -22.70 -8.93 -11.45
C ARG A 244 -24.14 -8.62 -11.89
N VAL A 245 -24.68 -9.40 -12.82
CA VAL A 245 -26.05 -9.30 -13.31
C VAL A 245 -26.66 -10.70 -13.22
N TYR A 246 -27.75 -10.83 -12.47
CA TYR A 246 -28.49 -12.07 -12.31
C TYR A 246 -29.83 -11.96 -13.04
N GLU A 247 -30.19 -13.00 -13.79
CA GLU A 247 -31.47 -13.09 -14.49
C GLU A 247 -32.44 -13.91 -13.64
N VAL A 248 -33.65 -13.38 -13.46
CA VAL A 248 -34.68 -13.93 -12.59
C VAL A 248 -35.94 -14.11 -13.41
N ASP A 249 -36.23 -15.36 -13.77
CA ASP A 249 -37.48 -15.71 -14.44
C ASP A 249 -38.55 -16.01 -13.39
N LEU A 250 -39.57 -15.15 -13.32
CA LEU A 250 -40.77 -15.32 -12.50
C LEU A 250 -41.94 -15.90 -13.31
N THR A 251 -41.81 -16.11 -14.62
CA THR A 251 -42.92 -16.56 -15.47
C THR A 251 -43.26 -18.05 -15.29
N LYS A 252 -42.32 -18.82 -14.69
CA LYS A 252 -42.31 -20.29 -14.64
C LYS A 252 -42.58 -20.91 -13.25
N GLU A 253 -42.95 -20.11 -12.25
CA GLU A 253 -43.29 -20.55 -10.89
C GLU A 253 -44.80 -20.45 -10.59
#